data_AF-A0A1G2UQN7-F1
#
_entry.id   AF-A0A1G2UQN7-F1
#
_cell.length_a   1.000
_cell.length_b   1.000
_cell.length_c   1.000
_cell.angle_alpha   90.00
_cell.angle_beta   90.00
_cell.angle_gamma   90.00
#
_symmetry.space_group_name_H-M   'P 1'
#
loop_
_entity.id
_entity.type
_entity.pdbx_description
1 polymer ?
#
loop_
_entity_poly.entity_id
_entity_poly.type
_entity_poly.pdbx_seq_one_letter_code
_entity_poly.pdbx_strand_id
1 'polypeptide(L)'
;MTLSDFGGTTVNTAYKAKLQVLNHATVPTDADSLPTVVITDSAGTVQVPAGVMTKDSDGTYSYSYSIGGSSVGGVWETEVSVVINGEMVKVNDYWSLSSSPADVAIIEITDKIIPTITANVRIDNMGTSASDFYYVYCIVSSEANLCGGNDDVDSGSDTAYINAGSFINLSLTLDEVPTAGTYWFKIKARALAETLWAAATEQFIAESGTPPGGGGGGGGGGGGGSTAVIIPTIPAGTCNGADFNHDNKVNSVDFSILLAFWQKLSPFKNPCVDINKDNKVNSVDFSILLYQWKK
;
A
#
# COMPACT_ATOMS: atom_id res chain seq x y z
N MET A 1 0.31 -35.16 -17.41
CA MET A 1 1.46 -34.69 -16.62
C MET A 1 0.95 -33.77 -15.54
N THR A 2 1.52 -33.84 -14.35
CA THR A 2 1.16 -32.95 -13.24
C THR A 2 2.42 -32.51 -12.52
N LEU A 3 2.54 -31.21 -12.26
CA LEU A 3 3.56 -30.63 -11.39
C LEU A 3 2.90 -30.32 -10.04
N SER A 4 3.62 -30.52 -8.94
CA SER A 4 3.16 -30.12 -7.61
C SER A 4 2.97 -28.60 -7.53
N ASP A 5 1.88 -28.17 -6.90
CA ASP A 5 1.64 -26.78 -6.52
C ASP A 5 2.08 -26.58 -5.07
N PHE A 6 3.09 -25.74 -4.85
CA PHE A 6 3.68 -25.49 -3.53
C PHE A 6 3.08 -24.26 -2.84
N GLY A 7 2.41 -23.36 -3.58
CA GLY A 7 1.81 -22.11 -3.09
C GLY A 7 2.81 -21.04 -2.65
N GLY A 8 3.72 -21.34 -1.71
CA GLY A 8 4.73 -20.39 -1.25
C GLY A 8 5.64 -20.86 -0.12
N THR A 9 6.68 -20.08 0.16
CA THR A 9 7.69 -20.36 1.19
C THR A 9 8.44 -19.11 1.62
N THR A 10 9.46 -19.26 2.46
CA THR A 10 10.30 -18.17 2.98
C THR A 10 11.78 -18.38 2.66
N VAL A 11 12.58 -17.33 2.78
CA VAL A 11 14.05 -17.40 2.64
C VAL A 11 14.68 -18.38 3.65
N ASN A 12 15.89 -18.87 3.36
CA ASN A 12 16.61 -19.89 4.15
C ASN A 12 15.87 -21.25 4.25
N THR A 13 14.91 -21.50 3.36
CA THR A 13 14.25 -22.80 3.21
C THR A 13 14.59 -23.39 1.84
N ALA A 14 13.87 -24.45 1.43
CA ALA A 14 14.00 -25.01 0.10
C ALA A 14 12.64 -25.08 -0.61
N TYR A 15 12.62 -24.64 -1.86
CA TYR A 15 11.53 -24.94 -2.79
C TYR A 15 11.62 -26.41 -3.21
N LYS A 16 10.46 -27.07 -3.35
CA LYS A 16 10.37 -28.46 -3.77
C LYS A 16 9.35 -28.60 -4.89
N ALA A 17 9.75 -29.28 -5.95
CA ALA A 17 8.88 -29.67 -7.06
C ALA A 17 8.82 -31.18 -7.19
N LYS A 18 7.63 -31.70 -7.50
CA LYS A 18 7.41 -33.09 -7.89
C LYS A 18 6.66 -33.14 -9.21
N LEU A 19 7.24 -33.83 -10.19
CA LEU A 19 6.65 -34.08 -11.49
C LEU A 19 6.12 -35.51 -11.54
N GLN A 20 4.87 -35.66 -11.97
CA GLN A 20 4.27 -36.96 -12.30
C GLN A 20 3.95 -37.05 -13.80
N VAL A 21 4.48 -38.09 -14.43
CA VAL A 21 4.27 -38.46 -15.83
C VAL A 21 3.46 -39.73 -15.88
N LEU A 22 2.29 -39.65 -16.51
CA LEU A 22 1.35 -40.76 -16.68
C LEU A 22 1.12 -40.98 -18.17
N ASN A 23 0.93 -42.22 -18.59
CA ASN A 23 0.46 -42.55 -19.93
C ASN A 23 -1.06 -42.36 -20.06
N HIS A 24 -1.61 -42.64 -21.25
CA HIS A 24 -3.04 -42.52 -21.55
C HIS A 24 -3.95 -43.42 -20.70
N ALA A 25 -3.39 -44.48 -20.11
CA ALA A 25 -4.07 -45.39 -19.19
C ALA A 25 -3.82 -45.04 -17.71
N THR A 26 -3.37 -43.80 -17.43
CA THR A 26 -3.06 -43.26 -16.10
C THR A 26 -2.02 -44.05 -15.30
N VAL A 27 -1.17 -44.83 -15.98
CA VAL A 27 -0.07 -45.57 -15.36
C VAL A 27 1.19 -44.70 -15.36
N PRO A 28 1.93 -44.59 -14.24
CA PRO A 28 3.22 -43.91 -14.21
C PRO A 28 4.16 -44.46 -15.27
N THR A 29 4.76 -43.59 -16.07
CA THR A 29 5.63 -43.97 -17.17
C THR A 29 6.77 -42.97 -17.26
N ASP A 30 8.00 -43.46 -17.39
CA ASP A 30 9.18 -42.62 -17.51
C ASP A 30 9.13 -41.73 -18.75
N ALA A 31 9.70 -40.53 -18.58
CA ALA A 31 10.10 -39.68 -19.69
C ALA A 31 11.32 -40.27 -20.42
N ASP A 32 11.51 -39.84 -21.67
CA ASP A 32 12.61 -40.29 -22.54
C ASP A 32 13.99 -39.83 -22.02
N SER A 33 14.00 -38.77 -21.21
CA SER A 33 15.18 -38.23 -20.53
C SER A 33 14.80 -37.60 -19.20
N LEU A 34 15.79 -37.36 -18.32
CA LEU A 34 15.55 -36.68 -17.05
C LEU A 34 15.00 -35.27 -17.31
N PRO A 35 13.85 -34.89 -16.71
CA PRO A 35 13.32 -33.55 -16.84
C PRO A 35 14.29 -32.49 -16.31
N THR A 36 14.16 -31.27 -16.82
CA THR A 36 14.94 -30.11 -16.37
C THR A 36 14.05 -29.00 -15.86
N VAL A 37 14.55 -28.23 -14.91
CA VAL A 37 13.86 -27.14 -14.22
C VAL A 37 14.54 -25.81 -14.52
N VAL A 38 13.75 -24.79 -14.83
CA VAL A 38 14.15 -23.39 -14.81
C VAL A 38 13.44 -22.69 -13.66
N ILE A 39 14.17 -21.99 -12.78
CA ILE A 39 13.59 -21.17 -11.72
C ILE A 39 13.94 -19.70 -11.99
N THR A 40 12.91 -18.87 -12.05
CA THR A 40 13.01 -17.42 -12.27
C THR A 40 12.44 -16.70 -11.05
N ASP A 41 13.18 -15.72 -10.53
CA ASP A 41 12.71 -14.92 -9.41
C ASP A 41 11.67 -13.87 -9.80
N SER A 42 11.13 -13.18 -8.79
CA SER A 42 10.12 -12.13 -8.96
C SER A 42 10.59 -10.91 -9.77
N ALA A 43 11.90 -10.72 -9.92
CA ALA A 43 12.49 -9.66 -10.75
C ALA A 43 12.75 -10.12 -12.20
N GLY A 44 12.43 -11.38 -12.54
CA GLY A 44 12.69 -11.95 -13.86
C GLY A 44 14.10 -12.49 -14.06
N THR A 45 14.90 -12.63 -12.98
CA THR A 45 16.25 -13.18 -13.06
C THR A 45 16.21 -14.69 -12.93
N VAL A 46 16.87 -15.38 -13.86
CA VAL A 46 17.00 -16.84 -13.83
C VAL A 46 17.98 -17.26 -12.73
N GLN A 47 17.45 -17.89 -11.69
CA GLN A 47 18.21 -18.40 -10.55
C GLN A 47 18.72 -19.83 -10.80
N VAL A 48 17.94 -20.61 -11.55
CA VAL A 48 18.34 -21.95 -12.01
C VAL A 48 18.06 -22.04 -13.51
N PRO A 49 19.08 -22.16 -14.38
CA PRO A 49 18.87 -22.16 -15.83
C PRO A 49 18.57 -23.54 -16.43
N ALA A 50 18.99 -24.63 -15.78
CA ALA A 50 18.78 -26.01 -16.25
C ALA A 50 19.02 -27.04 -15.13
N GLY A 51 18.24 -26.98 -14.06
CA GLY A 51 18.33 -27.92 -12.94
C GLY A 51 17.81 -29.29 -13.32
N VAL A 52 18.62 -30.34 -13.25
CA VAL A 52 18.18 -31.70 -13.59
C VAL A 52 17.36 -32.29 -12.43
N MET A 53 16.16 -32.79 -12.73
CA MET A 53 15.34 -33.50 -11.74
C MET A 53 15.90 -34.89 -11.44
N THR A 54 15.70 -35.36 -10.22
CA THR A 54 16.04 -36.72 -9.81
C THR A 54 14.87 -37.66 -10.07
N LYS A 55 15.12 -38.85 -10.63
CA LYS A 55 14.09 -39.90 -10.74
C LYS A 55 13.91 -40.56 -9.37
N ASP A 56 12.69 -40.51 -8.83
CA ASP A 56 12.34 -41.16 -7.56
C ASP A 56 11.81 -42.59 -7.80
N SER A 57 10.95 -42.73 -8.82
CA SER A 57 10.34 -43.99 -9.25
C SER A 57 9.83 -43.84 -10.68
N ASP A 58 9.23 -44.88 -11.25
CA ASP A 58 8.69 -44.82 -12.61
C ASP A 58 7.70 -43.65 -12.76
N GLY A 59 7.96 -42.80 -13.76
CA GLY A 59 7.17 -41.60 -14.05
C GLY A 59 7.12 -40.55 -12.93
N THR A 60 7.95 -40.64 -11.89
CA THR A 60 7.96 -39.67 -10.78
C THR A 60 9.35 -39.08 -10.58
N TYR A 61 9.42 -37.76 -10.59
CA TYR A 61 10.67 -37.01 -10.48
C TYR A 61 10.56 -35.92 -9.43
N SER A 62 11.65 -35.62 -8.73
CA SER A 62 11.72 -34.56 -7.73
C SER A 62 12.85 -33.57 -8.00
N TYR A 63 12.65 -32.33 -7.55
CA TYR A 63 13.67 -31.30 -7.53
C TYR A 63 13.59 -30.50 -6.23
N SER A 64 14.75 -30.08 -5.73
CA SER A 64 14.85 -29.22 -4.55
C SER A 64 15.83 -28.10 -4.82
N TYR A 65 15.43 -26.87 -4.51
CA TYR A 65 16.24 -25.67 -4.65
C TYR A 65 16.38 -24.98 -3.30
N SER A 66 17.61 -24.77 -2.84
CA SER A 66 17.87 -24.05 -1.57
C SER A 66 17.83 -22.55 -1.81
N ILE A 67 17.03 -21.84 -1.01
CA ILE A 67 16.79 -20.41 -1.18
C ILE A 67 17.69 -19.63 -0.22
N GLY A 68 18.45 -18.68 -0.76
CA GLY A 68 19.36 -17.86 0.02
C GLY A 68 18.62 -16.87 0.94
N GLY A 69 19.27 -16.48 2.04
CA GLY A 69 18.73 -15.50 2.99
C GLY A 69 18.52 -14.11 2.40
N SER A 70 19.18 -13.76 1.30
CA SER A 70 19.09 -12.46 0.62
C SER A 70 18.30 -12.52 -0.69
N SER A 71 17.56 -13.62 -0.93
CA SER A 71 16.73 -13.75 -2.12
C SER A 71 15.58 -12.74 -2.11
N VAL A 72 15.27 -12.21 -3.29
CA VAL A 72 14.21 -11.20 -3.48
C VAL A 72 12.84 -11.88 -3.32
N GLY A 73 12.02 -11.37 -2.42
CA GLY A 73 10.64 -11.84 -2.23
C GLY A 73 9.73 -11.55 -3.42
N GLY A 74 8.55 -12.16 -3.42
CA GLY A 74 7.52 -12.04 -4.45
C GLY A 74 7.21 -13.33 -5.16
N VAL A 75 6.51 -13.24 -6.29
CA VAL A 75 6.05 -14.41 -7.04
C VAL A 75 7.18 -14.90 -7.94
N TRP A 76 7.64 -16.12 -7.71
CA TRP A 76 8.65 -16.82 -8.49
C TRP A 76 7.97 -17.81 -9.44
N GLU A 77 8.66 -18.14 -10.54
CA GLU A 77 8.21 -19.14 -11.50
C GLU A 77 9.15 -20.34 -11.53
N THR A 78 8.56 -21.54 -11.65
CA THR A 78 9.27 -22.77 -11.94
C THR A 78 8.72 -23.39 -13.20
N GLU A 79 9.51 -23.49 -14.25
CA GLU A 79 9.17 -24.21 -15.49
C GLU A 79 9.90 -25.54 -15.54
N VAL A 80 9.17 -26.63 -15.78
CA VAL A 80 9.72 -27.97 -15.98
C VAL A 80 9.57 -28.36 -17.44
N SER A 81 10.68 -28.71 -18.08
CA SER A 81 10.74 -29.26 -19.44
C SER A 81 11.04 -30.76 -19.39
N VAL A 82 10.32 -31.53 -20.20
CA VAL A 82 10.42 -32.99 -20.26
C VAL A 82 10.21 -33.49 -21.68
N VAL A 83 10.84 -34.60 -22.05
CA VAL A 83 10.65 -35.22 -23.37
C VAL A 83 9.87 -36.52 -23.21
N ILE A 84 8.76 -36.66 -23.92
CA ILE A 84 7.89 -37.85 -23.91
C ILE A 84 7.59 -38.23 -25.36
N ASN A 85 7.92 -39.46 -25.76
CA ASN A 85 7.75 -39.95 -27.14
C ASN A 85 8.40 -39.05 -28.20
N GLY A 86 9.55 -38.45 -27.88
CA GLY A 86 10.31 -37.54 -28.74
C GLY A 86 9.80 -36.10 -28.76
N GLU A 87 8.71 -35.77 -28.07
CA GLU A 87 8.14 -34.43 -28.01
C GLU A 87 8.44 -33.74 -26.67
N MET A 88 8.84 -32.46 -26.74
CA MET A 88 9.08 -31.65 -25.55
C MET A 88 7.77 -31.08 -25.02
N VAL A 89 7.47 -31.40 -23.75
CA VAL A 89 6.32 -30.86 -23.02
C VAL A 89 6.84 -29.94 -21.91
N LYS A 90 6.13 -28.85 -21.65
CA LYS A 90 6.44 -27.90 -20.58
C LYS A 90 5.25 -27.73 -19.65
N VAL A 91 5.53 -27.63 -18.36
CA VAL A 91 4.57 -27.28 -17.32
C VAL A 91 5.22 -26.29 -16.37
N ASN A 92 4.44 -25.37 -15.81
CA ASN A 92 4.95 -24.37 -14.87
C ASN A 92 4.12 -24.30 -13.58
N ASP A 93 4.76 -23.75 -12.55
CA ASP A 93 4.21 -23.44 -11.23
C ASP A 93 4.64 -22.03 -10.83
N TYR A 94 3.73 -21.27 -10.21
CA TYR A 94 4.00 -19.96 -9.65
C TYR A 94 3.84 -20.02 -8.14
N TRP A 95 4.85 -19.59 -7.40
CA TRP A 95 4.87 -19.68 -5.94
C TRP A 95 5.39 -18.38 -5.33
N SER A 96 4.89 -18.04 -4.14
CA SER A 96 5.32 -16.83 -3.44
C SER A 96 6.52 -17.10 -2.55
N LEU A 97 7.57 -16.29 -2.65
CA LEU A 97 8.68 -16.24 -1.69
C LEU A 97 8.50 -15.03 -0.77
N SER A 98 8.43 -15.26 0.54
CA SER A 98 8.45 -14.18 1.54
C SER A 98 9.87 -13.92 2.05
N SER A 99 10.33 -12.67 1.92
CA SER A 99 11.66 -12.19 2.35
C SER A 99 11.61 -10.96 3.27
N SER A 100 10.46 -10.28 3.31
CA SER A 100 10.24 -9.01 4.01
C SER A 100 8.86 -8.97 4.69
N PRO A 101 8.47 -9.99 5.48
CA PRO A 101 7.18 -9.99 6.17
C PRO A 101 7.03 -8.77 7.08
N ALA A 102 5.85 -8.16 7.03
CA ALA A 102 5.50 -7.04 7.89
C ALA A 102 5.01 -7.52 9.26
N ASP A 103 5.29 -6.72 10.29
CA ASP A 103 4.51 -6.69 11.52
C ASP A 103 4.07 -5.24 11.78
N VAL A 104 2.87 -5.04 12.31
CA VAL A 104 2.25 -3.71 12.44
C VAL A 104 1.54 -3.61 13.77
N ALA A 105 1.78 -2.48 14.47
CA ALA A 105 1.12 -2.18 15.72
C ALA A 105 0.62 -0.73 15.74
N ILE A 106 -0.54 -0.52 16.37
CA ILE A 106 -0.96 0.81 16.82
C ILE A 106 -0.43 0.94 18.25
N ILE A 107 0.46 1.91 18.47
CA ILE A 107 1.06 2.15 19.80
C ILE A 107 0.03 2.84 20.69
N GLU A 108 -0.57 3.90 20.18
CA GLU A 108 -1.57 4.71 20.88
C GLU A 108 -2.34 5.61 19.90
N ILE A 109 -3.54 6.04 20.29
CA ILE A 109 -4.26 7.15 19.65
C ILE A 109 -3.93 8.41 20.45
N THR A 110 -3.07 9.26 19.89
CA THR A 110 -2.48 10.44 20.54
C THR A 110 -3.42 11.64 20.56
N ASP A 111 -4.24 11.81 19.53
CA ASP A 111 -5.27 12.83 19.45
C ASP A 111 -6.62 12.18 19.13
N LYS A 112 -7.61 12.49 19.96
CA LYS A 112 -8.99 11.98 19.85
C LYS A 112 -10.00 13.11 19.60
N ILE A 113 -9.54 14.34 19.40
CA ILE A 113 -10.40 15.52 19.32
C ILE A 113 -10.88 15.74 17.89
N ILE A 114 -12.18 15.61 17.65
CA ILE A 114 -12.75 15.84 16.32
C ILE A 114 -12.48 17.28 15.83
N PRO A 115 -12.27 17.46 14.51
CA PRO A 115 -12.37 16.45 13.46
C PRO A 115 -11.09 15.63 13.24
N THR A 116 -10.01 15.96 13.94
CA THR A 116 -8.67 15.43 13.68
C THR A 116 -8.28 14.35 14.68
N ILE A 117 -8.04 13.14 14.19
CA ILE A 117 -7.59 12.01 14.99
C ILE A 117 -6.18 11.64 14.56
N THR A 118 -5.28 11.48 15.52
CA THR A 118 -3.89 11.07 15.26
C THR A 118 -3.55 9.79 16.01
N ALA A 119 -2.90 8.86 15.33
CA ALA A 119 -2.39 7.62 15.90
C ALA A 119 -0.87 7.50 15.70
N ASN A 120 -0.18 7.08 16.75
CA ASN A 120 1.19 6.62 16.65
C ASN A 120 1.17 5.13 16.29
N VAL A 121 1.80 4.78 15.18
CA VAL A 121 1.89 3.39 14.70
C VAL A 121 3.34 2.98 14.51
N ARG A 122 3.59 1.67 14.56
CA ARG A 122 4.88 1.05 14.27
C ARG A 122 4.71 0.03 13.15
N ILE A 123 5.61 0.08 12.18
CA ILE A 123 5.72 -0.92 11.11
C ILE A 123 7.12 -1.52 11.15
N ASP A 124 7.19 -2.84 11.26
CA ASP A 124 8.41 -3.62 11.33
C ASP A 124 8.62 -4.39 10.02
N ASN A 125 9.86 -4.41 9.55
CA ASN A 125 10.31 -5.38 8.56
C ASN A 125 10.95 -6.55 9.30
N MET A 126 10.18 -7.63 9.48
CA MET A 126 10.61 -8.84 10.17
C MET A 126 11.46 -9.77 9.28
N GLY A 127 11.73 -9.34 8.05
CA GLY A 127 12.49 -10.11 7.08
C GLY A 127 13.99 -9.83 7.05
N THR A 128 14.62 -10.42 6.04
CA THR A 128 16.07 -10.37 5.79
C THR A 128 16.43 -9.49 4.59
N SER A 129 15.45 -9.09 3.79
CA SER A 129 15.62 -8.11 2.72
C SER A 129 14.96 -6.79 3.09
N ALA A 130 15.63 -5.68 2.77
CA ALA A 130 15.01 -4.36 2.83
C ALA A 130 13.93 -4.24 1.73
N SER A 131 12.91 -3.43 1.97
CA SER A 131 11.82 -3.22 1.02
C SER A 131 11.10 -1.90 1.28
N ASP A 132 10.37 -1.44 0.27
CA ASP A 132 9.34 -0.42 0.43
C ASP A 132 8.06 -1.06 0.96
N PHE A 133 7.53 -0.52 2.04
CA PHE A 133 6.29 -0.95 2.65
C PHE A 133 5.17 -0.02 2.22
N TYR A 134 4.14 -0.58 1.60
CA TYR A 134 2.89 0.11 1.35
C TYR A 134 1.95 -0.12 2.52
N TYR A 135 1.41 0.97 3.07
CA TYR A 135 0.47 0.91 4.17
C TYR A 135 -0.76 1.76 3.92
N VAL A 136 -1.89 1.27 4.43
CA VAL A 136 -3.21 1.89 4.36
C VAL A 136 -3.72 1.99 5.78
N TYR A 137 -4.24 3.15 6.15
CA TYR A 137 -4.83 3.40 7.45
C TYR A 137 -6.17 4.11 7.29
N CYS A 138 -7.07 3.91 8.24
CA CYS A 138 -8.41 4.48 8.19
C CYS A 138 -9.04 4.56 9.57
N ILE A 139 -10.09 5.37 9.64
CA ILE A 139 -11.04 5.38 10.75
C ILE A 139 -12.36 4.82 10.23
N VAL A 140 -12.95 3.91 10.99
CA VAL A 140 -14.22 3.27 10.66
C VAL A 140 -15.19 3.35 11.83
N SER A 141 -16.48 3.41 11.52
CA SER A 141 -17.57 3.43 12.50
C SER A 141 -18.10 2.04 12.87
N SER A 142 -17.57 0.99 12.24
CA SER A 142 -17.90 -0.41 12.48
C SER A 142 -16.64 -1.26 12.51
N GLU A 143 -16.50 -2.10 13.53
CA GLU A 143 -15.38 -3.03 13.66
C GLU A 143 -15.25 -3.99 12.45
N ALA A 144 -16.35 -4.32 11.78
CA ALA A 144 -16.34 -5.25 10.65
C ALA A 144 -15.76 -4.67 9.35
N ASN A 145 -15.64 -3.34 9.23
CA ASN A 145 -15.04 -2.71 8.06
C ASN A 145 -13.52 -3.02 8.01
N LEU A 146 -13.02 -3.46 6.85
CA LEU A 146 -11.66 -3.97 6.66
C LEU A 146 -10.63 -2.93 6.17
N CYS A 147 -10.96 -1.63 6.17
CA CYS A 147 -10.10 -0.53 5.78
C CYS A 147 -9.75 -0.53 4.27
N GLY A 148 -10.13 0.52 3.54
CA GLY A 148 -9.89 0.66 2.10
C GLY A 148 -11.01 0.09 1.21
N GLY A 149 -12.25 0.11 1.71
CA GLY A 149 -13.46 -0.34 1.01
C GLY A 149 -14.35 0.79 0.43
N ASN A 150 -13.91 2.05 0.55
CA ASN A 150 -14.71 3.27 0.29
C ASN A 150 -15.93 3.46 1.22
N ASP A 151 -15.99 2.71 2.32
CA ASP A 151 -16.98 2.79 3.40
C ASP A 151 -16.35 3.25 4.73
N ASP A 152 -15.15 3.83 4.63
CA ASP A 152 -14.38 4.38 5.74
C ASP A 152 -14.90 5.79 6.09
N VAL A 153 -14.75 6.19 7.36
CA VAL A 153 -15.03 7.57 7.78
C VAL A 153 -13.98 8.50 7.21
N ASP A 154 -12.72 8.06 7.25
CA ASP A 154 -11.58 8.72 6.64
C ASP A 154 -10.49 7.67 6.40
N SER A 155 -9.64 7.88 5.40
CA SER A 155 -8.56 6.95 5.06
C SER A 155 -7.37 7.63 4.41
N GLY A 156 -6.19 7.05 4.59
CA GLY A 156 -4.96 7.48 3.97
C GLY A 156 -4.08 6.29 3.61
N SER A 157 -3.11 6.53 2.74
CA SER A 157 -2.11 5.52 2.41
C SER A 157 -0.82 6.19 1.98
N ASP A 158 0.29 5.54 2.25
CA ASP A 158 1.61 6.02 1.83
C ASP A 158 2.59 4.83 1.80
N THR A 159 3.84 5.11 1.45
CA THR A 159 4.94 4.15 1.38
C THR A 159 6.12 4.57 2.22
N ALA A 160 6.87 3.61 2.77
CA ALA A 160 8.11 3.89 3.47
C ALA A 160 9.13 2.76 3.29
N TYR A 161 10.39 3.13 3.06
CA TYR A 161 11.49 2.18 2.99
C TYR A 161 11.91 1.72 4.38
N ILE A 162 11.96 0.40 4.61
CA ILE A 162 12.37 -0.19 5.88
C ILE A 162 13.47 -1.22 5.65
N ASN A 163 14.63 -0.99 6.26
CA ASN A 163 15.75 -1.95 6.25
C ASN A 163 15.32 -3.29 6.89
N ALA A 164 15.96 -4.38 6.48
CA ALA A 164 15.76 -5.69 7.09
C ALA A 164 15.97 -5.64 8.62
N GLY A 165 15.07 -6.30 9.38
CA GLY A 165 15.11 -6.33 10.84
C GLY A 165 14.94 -4.97 11.53
N SER A 166 14.54 -3.92 10.79
CA SER A 166 14.33 -2.57 11.30
C SER A 166 12.84 -2.23 11.35
N PHE A 167 12.52 -1.07 11.90
CA PHE A 167 11.16 -0.57 12.01
C PHE A 167 11.11 0.94 11.81
N ILE A 168 9.91 1.45 11.57
CA ILE A 168 9.60 2.87 11.56
C ILE A 168 8.44 3.15 12.51
N ASN A 169 8.45 4.34 13.12
CA ASN A 169 7.31 4.88 13.83
C ASN A 169 6.72 6.03 13.01
N LEU A 170 5.40 6.04 12.87
CA LEU A 170 4.67 7.04 12.11
C LEU A 170 3.60 7.69 12.98
N SER A 171 3.42 8.99 12.82
CA SER A 171 2.28 9.73 13.35
C SER A 171 1.30 9.93 12.20
N LEU A 172 0.22 9.15 12.20
CA LEU A 172 -0.77 9.12 11.12
C LEU A 172 -2.00 9.91 11.55
N THR A 173 -2.36 10.92 10.77
CA THR A 173 -3.46 11.84 11.06
C THR A 173 -4.54 11.73 10.00
N LEU A 174 -5.79 11.69 10.45
CA LEU A 174 -7.01 11.72 9.65
C LEU A 174 -7.90 12.85 10.19
N ASP A 175 -8.61 13.58 9.34
CA ASP A 175 -9.24 14.86 9.67
C ASP A 175 -10.72 14.99 9.31
N GLU A 176 -11.37 13.87 8.94
CA GLU A 176 -12.78 13.87 8.53
C GLU A 176 -13.74 13.19 9.53
N VAL A 177 -13.39 13.08 10.82
CA VAL A 177 -14.28 12.49 11.83
C VAL A 177 -15.40 13.47 12.23
N PRO A 178 -16.68 13.20 11.92
CA PRO A 178 -17.71 14.24 11.95
C PRO A 178 -18.35 14.44 13.33
N THR A 179 -18.31 13.42 14.20
CA THR A 179 -19.06 13.41 15.46
C THR A 179 -18.28 12.69 16.55
N ALA A 180 -18.47 13.11 17.81
CA ALA A 180 -17.98 12.36 18.95
C ALA A 180 -18.68 11.00 19.02
N GLY A 181 -17.96 9.95 19.42
CA GLY A 181 -18.48 8.59 19.44
C GLY A 181 -17.40 7.52 19.40
N THR A 182 -17.80 6.25 19.34
CA THR A 182 -16.87 5.12 19.27
C THR A 182 -16.48 4.86 17.82
N TYR A 183 -15.18 4.73 17.58
CA TYR A 183 -14.59 4.43 16.28
C TYR A 183 -13.44 3.42 16.43
N TRP A 184 -12.96 2.91 15.30
CA TRP A 184 -11.77 2.08 15.23
C TRP A 184 -10.77 2.73 14.30
N PHE A 185 -9.53 2.90 14.78
CA PHE A 185 -8.39 3.20 13.93
C PHE A 185 -7.82 1.87 13.44
N LYS A 186 -7.62 1.75 12.14
CA LYS A 186 -7.07 0.54 11.52
C LYS A 186 -5.89 0.89 10.66
N ILE A 187 -4.93 -0.03 10.61
CA ILE A 187 -3.80 0.06 9.70
C ILE A 187 -3.50 -1.34 9.16
N LYS A 188 -3.12 -1.41 7.90
CA LYS A 188 -2.51 -2.58 7.29
C LYS A 188 -1.26 -2.17 6.52
N ALA A 189 -0.22 -2.99 6.57
CA ALA A 189 1.01 -2.78 5.82
C ALA A 189 1.53 -4.08 5.20
N ARG A 190 2.23 -3.95 4.09
CA ARG A 190 3.02 -5.03 3.49
C ARG A 190 4.20 -4.45 2.72
N ALA A 191 5.28 -5.21 2.62
CA ALA A 191 6.31 -4.91 1.62
C ALA A 191 5.72 -5.06 0.20
N LEU A 192 6.15 -4.22 -0.74
CA LEU A 192 5.60 -4.21 -2.12
C LEU A 192 5.77 -5.53 -2.86
N ALA A 193 6.83 -6.26 -2.56
CA ALA A 193 7.09 -7.57 -3.12
C ALA A 193 6.29 -8.70 -2.44
N GLU A 194 5.63 -8.44 -1.31
CA GLU A 194 4.89 -9.45 -0.55
C GLU A 194 3.41 -9.48 -0.95
N THR A 195 2.79 -10.65 -0.83
CA THR A 195 1.34 -10.81 -1.08
C THR A 195 0.52 -10.66 0.20
N LEU A 196 1.10 -11.00 1.34
CA LEU A 196 0.43 -10.99 2.65
C LEU A 196 0.49 -9.63 3.34
N TRP A 197 -0.61 -9.24 3.97
CA TRP A 197 -0.74 -8.02 4.75
C TRP A 197 -0.66 -8.32 6.25
N ALA A 198 0.09 -7.50 7.00
CA ALA A 198 -0.07 -7.38 8.44
C ALA A 198 -1.06 -6.26 8.75
N ALA A 199 -1.80 -6.37 9.84
CA ALA A 199 -2.82 -5.39 10.21
C ALA A 199 -2.94 -5.24 11.73
N ALA A 200 -3.30 -4.03 12.15
CA ALA A 200 -3.65 -3.70 13.53
C ALA A 200 -4.96 -2.90 13.55
N THR A 201 -5.68 -3.01 14.67
CA THR A 201 -6.95 -2.32 14.91
C THR A 201 -7.00 -1.91 16.37
N GLU A 202 -7.39 -0.67 16.63
CA GLU A 202 -7.56 -0.13 17.97
C GLU A 202 -8.87 0.66 18.05
N GLN A 203 -9.67 0.38 19.08
CA GLN A 203 -10.89 1.13 19.35
C GLN A 203 -10.56 2.42 20.11
N PHE A 204 -11.26 3.50 19.79
CA PHE A 204 -11.17 4.75 20.55
C PHE A 204 -12.53 5.46 20.63
N ILE A 205 -12.62 6.42 21.54
CA ILE A 205 -13.76 7.33 21.65
C ILE A 205 -13.28 8.69 21.14
N ALA A 206 -13.88 9.17 20.05
CA ALA A 206 -13.68 10.51 19.54
C ALA A 206 -14.44 11.51 20.42
N GLU A 207 -13.82 12.63 20.72
CA GLU A 207 -14.32 13.64 21.66
C GLU A 207 -14.53 14.98 20.94
N SER A 208 -15.57 15.73 21.31
CA SER A 208 -15.72 17.10 20.82
C SER A 208 -14.72 18.00 21.53
N GLY A 209 -13.92 18.75 20.77
CA GLY A 209 -13.07 19.79 21.35
C GLY A 209 -13.92 20.78 22.14
N THR A 210 -13.58 21.03 23.41
CA THR A 210 -14.14 22.18 24.12
C THR A 210 -13.56 23.46 23.51
N PRO A 211 -14.38 24.44 23.08
CA PRO A 211 -13.88 25.80 22.91
C PRO A 211 -13.25 26.24 24.24
N PRO A 212 -12.09 26.91 24.25
CA PRO A 212 -11.60 27.53 25.49
C PRO A 212 -12.69 28.43 26.03
N GLY A 213 -13.14 28.17 27.27
CA GLY A 213 -14.23 28.88 27.91
C GLY A 213 -13.98 30.39 27.90
N GLY A 214 -14.93 31.13 27.31
CA GLY A 214 -14.94 32.58 27.29
C GLY A 214 -15.08 33.15 28.69
N GLY A 215 -13.96 33.57 29.27
CA GLY A 215 -13.92 34.51 30.38
C GLY A 215 -14.03 35.93 29.84
N GLY A 216 -15.21 36.53 29.95
CA GLY A 216 -15.44 37.94 29.64
C GLY A 216 -14.63 38.86 30.57
N GLY A 217 -13.99 39.85 29.99
CA GLY A 217 -13.30 40.92 30.71
C GLY A 217 -12.79 41.96 29.70
N GLY A 218 -13.51 43.07 29.60
CA GLY A 218 -13.25 44.10 28.60
C GLY A 218 -12.02 44.98 28.86
N GLY A 219 -11.67 45.74 27.82
CA GLY A 219 -10.96 47.01 27.96
C GLY A 219 -9.60 47.10 27.27
N GLY A 220 -9.58 47.83 26.15
CA GLY A 220 -8.57 48.87 25.92
C GLY A 220 -7.23 48.49 25.27
N GLY A 221 -7.14 48.76 23.96
CA GLY A 221 -6.13 49.67 23.37
C GLY A 221 -4.65 49.26 23.31
N GLY A 222 -4.16 49.17 22.07
CA GLY A 222 -2.87 49.78 21.70
C GLY A 222 -1.69 48.85 21.39
N GLY A 223 -1.46 48.64 20.09
CA GLY A 223 -0.15 48.91 19.48
C GLY A 223 0.97 47.86 19.55
N GLY A 224 1.17 47.18 18.42
CA GLY A 224 2.49 47.05 17.78
C GLY A 224 3.37 45.85 18.16
N GLY A 225 3.63 44.98 17.18
CA GLY A 225 4.78 44.05 17.22
C GLY A 225 4.52 42.65 16.69
N SER A 226 4.00 42.53 15.46
CA SER A 226 3.86 41.23 14.77
C SER A 226 5.22 40.69 14.32
N THR A 227 5.61 39.53 14.86
CA THR A 227 6.29 38.48 14.07
C THR A 227 5.41 37.25 14.10
N ALA A 228 4.32 37.29 13.35
CA ALA A 228 3.48 36.15 13.05
C ALA A 228 3.57 35.90 11.54
N VAL A 229 3.93 34.66 11.21
CA VAL A 229 3.98 34.15 9.84
C VAL A 229 2.59 34.33 9.20
N ILE A 230 2.58 35.08 8.12
CA ILE A 230 1.39 35.47 7.38
C ILE A 230 0.94 34.23 6.60
N ILE A 231 -0.10 33.53 7.07
CA ILE A 231 -0.95 32.75 6.18
C ILE A 231 -1.91 33.77 5.55
N PRO A 232 -1.86 34.03 4.24
CA PRO A 232 -2.78 34.96 3.63
C PRO A 232 -4.19 34.35 3.67
N THR A 233 -5.06 34.92 4.50
CA THR A 233 -6.51 34.83 4.29
C THR A 233 -6.82 35.58 3.00
N ILE A 234 -7.04 34.82 1.92
CA ILE A 234 -7.38 35.34 0.61
C ILE A 234 -8.79 35.97 0.68
N PRO A 235 -8.95 37.27 0.34
CA PRO A 235 -10.25 37.91 0.25
C PRO A 235 -11.10 37.23 -0.85
N ALA A 236 -12.41 37.17 -0.65
CA ALA A 236 -13.36 36.77 -1.69
C ALA A 236 -13.31 37.75 -2.87
N GLY A 237 -12.40 37.50 -3.83
CA GLY A 237 -12.16 38.34 -5.00
C GLY A 237 -11.86 37.46 -6.21
N THR A 238 -12.78 37.50 -7.18
CA THR A 238 -12.70 36.96 -8.55
C THR A 238 -11.65 35.87 -8.78
N CYS A 239 -12.10 34.61 -8.80
CA CYS A 239 -11.29 33.46 -9.18
C CYS A 239 -10.63 33.68 -10.55
N ASN A 240 -9.30 33.67 -10.58
CA ASN A 240 -8.51 33.86 -11.79
C ASN A 240 -8.14 32.50 -12.40
N GLY A 241 -9.15 31.72 -12.77
CA GLY A 241 -8.93 30.35 -13.24
C GLY A 241 -8.37 29.45 -12.14
N ALA A 242 -7.33 28.69 -12.47
CA ALA A 242 -6.71 27.68 -11.60
C ALA A 242 -5.57 28.20 -10.70
N ASP A 243 -5.41 29.52 -10.59
CA ASP A 243 -4.48 30.17 -9.64
C ASP A 243 -5.23 30.37 -8.31
N PHE A 244 -5.13 29.39 -7.41
CA PHE A 244 -5.93 29.34 -6.18
C PHE A 244 -5.26 30.02 -5.00
N ASN A 245 -3.94 30.20 -5.05
CA ASN A 245 -3.18 30.93 -4.05
C ASN A 245 -2.96 32.41 -4.43
N HIS A 246 -3.42 32.82 -5.63
CA HIS A 246 -3.32 34.17 -6.18
C HIS A 246 -1.88 34.66 -6.34
N ASP A 247 -0.95 33.77 -6.70
CA ASP A 247 0.45 34.10 -6.94
C ASP A 247 0.78 34.45 -8.41
N ASN A 248 -0.25 34.49 -9.28
CA ASN A 248 -0.20 34.72 -10.73
C ASN A 248 0.46 33.58 -11.53
N LYS A 249 0.65 32.41 -10.93
CA LYS A 249 1.12 31.20 -11.59
C LYS A 249 0.09 30.09 -11.39
N VAL A 250 0.19 29.06 -12.23
CA VAL A 250 -0.60 27.84 -12.08
C VAL A 250 0.40 26.70 -12.11
N ASN A 251 0.73 26.18 -10.93
CA ASN A 251 1.81 25.20 -10.77
C ASN A 251 1.49 24.14 -9.71
N SER A 252 2.52 23.45 -9.21
CA SER A 252 2.38 22.39 -8.21
C SER A 252 1.72 22.85 -6.91
N VAL A 253 1.80 24.15 -6.58
CA VAL A 253 1.14 24.72 -5.40
C VAL A 253 -0.38 24.75 -5.64
N ASP A 254 -0.84 25.25 -6.78
CA ASP A 254 -2.27 25.22 -7.12
C ASP A 254 -2.80 23.79 -7.26
N PHE A 255 -1.98 22.89 -7.81
CA PHE A 255 -2.33 21.48 -7.84
C PHE A 255 -2.50 20.89 -6.44
N SER A 256 -1.60 21.21 -5.50
CA SER A 256 -1.74 20.78 -4.10
C SER A 256 -3.00 21.35 -3.44
N ILE A 257 -3.40 22.57 -3.82
CA ILE A 257 -4.64 23.17 -3.36
C ILE A 257 -5.84 22.45 -3.99
N LEU A 258 -5.85 22.15 -5.29
CA LEU A 258 -6.92 21.38 -5.94
C LEU A 258 -7.12 20.01 -5.27
N LEU A 259 -6.02 19.31 -4.98
CA LEU A 259 -6.05 18.01 -4.32
C LEU A 259 -6.65 18.09 -2.91
N ALA A 260 -6.42 19.18 -2.18
CA ALA A 260 -7.02 19.39 -0.87
C ALA A 260 -8.56 19.45 -0.89
N PHE A 261 -9.16 19.72 -2.06
CA PHE A 261 -10.61 19.76 -2.25
C PHE A 261 -11.13 18.62 -3.14
N TRP A 262 -10.29 17.67 -3.54
CA TRP A 262 -10.65 16.58 -4.45
C TRP A 262 -11.82 15.75 -3.94
N GLN A 263 -12.85 15.58 -4.78
CA GLN A 263 -14.10 14.88 -4.47
C GLN A 263 -14.88 15.41 -3.25
N LYS A 264 -14.51 16.57 -2.69
CA LYS A 264 -15.28 17.21 -1.62
C LYS A 264 -16.57 17.82 -2.17
N LEU A 265 -17.58 17.93 -1.30
CA LEU A 265 -18.86 18.54 -1.63
C LEU A 265 -18.85 20.03 -1.26
N SER A 266 -19.45 20.86 -2.12
CA SER A 266 -19.72 22.28 -1.87
C SER A 266 -20.54 22.48 -0.58
N PRO A 267 -20.33 23.55 0.23
CA PRO A 267 -19.52 24.75 -0.06
C PRO A 267 -18.03 24.61 0.28
N PHE A 268 -17.17 24.97 -0.68
CA PHE A 268 -15.73 24.95 -0.49
C PHE A 268 -15.24 26.19 0.28
N LYS A 269 -14.28 25.97 1.19
CA LYS A 269 -13.58 27.07 1.88
C LYS A 269 -12.86 28.00 0.90
N ASN A 270 -12.31 27.44 -0.18
CA ASN A 270 -11.85 28.19 -1.34
C ASN A 270 -12.83 27.94 -2.50
N PRO A 271 -13.71 28.90 -2.87
CA PRO A 271 -14.69 28.69 -3.92
C PRO A 271 -14.07 28.60 -5.33
N CYS A 272 -12.79 28.90 -5.51
CA CYS A 272 -12.13 28.91 -6.81
C CYS A 272 -11.69 27.53 -7.30
N VAL A 273 -11.64 26.53 -6.41
CA VAL A 273 -11.18 25.16 -6.72
C VAL A 273 -12.15 24.39 -7.61
N ASP A 274 -13.43 24.75 -7.59
CA ASP A 274 -14.46 24.31 -8.53
C ASP A 274 -14.44 25.27 -9.73
N ILE A 275 -13.54 25.01 -10.67
CA ILE A 275 -13.23 25.93 -11.76
C ILE A 275 -14.39 25.95 -12.77
N ASN A 276 -15.05 24.81 -12.98
CA ASN A 276 -16.16 24.68 -13.90
C ASN A 276 -17.53 25.04 -13.28
N LYS A 277 -17.58 25.25 -11.96
CA LYS A 277 -18.76 25.63 -11.16
C LYS A 277 -19.86 24.57 -11.14
N ASP A 278 -19.48 23.29 -11.12
CA ASP A 278 -20.42 22.17 -11.08
C ASP A 278 -20.71 21.64 -9.65
N ASN A 279 -20.20 22.33 -8.62
CA ASN A 279 -20.23 22.00 -7.20
C ASN A 279 -19.43 20.76 -6.80
N LYS A 280 -18.52 20.30 -7.65
CA LYS A 280 -17.59 19.19 -7.39
C LYS A 280 -16.19 19.63 -7.77
N VAL A 281 -15.20 18.98 -7.17
CA VAL A 281 -13.80 19.08 -7.62
C VAL A 281 -13.39 17.71 -8.09
N ASN A 282 -13.21 17.53 -9.39
CA ASN A 282 -12.93 16.22 -9.96
C ASN A 282 -11.99 16.31 -11.17
N SER A 283 -11.91 15.23 -11.96
CA SER A 283 -11.07 15.17 -13.16
C SER A 283 -11.28 16.31 -14.14
N VAL A 284 -12.47 16.93 -14.16
CA VAL A 284 -12.76 18.09 -15.01
C VAL A 284 -11.98 19.31 -14.52
N ASP A 285 -12.04 19.66 -13.23
CA ASP A 285 -11.26 20.77 -12.65
C ASP A 285 -9.75 20.54 -12.77
N PHE A 286 -9.30 19.31 -12.52
CA PHE A 286 -7.90 18.95 -12.73
C PHE A 286 -7.46 19.12 -14.19
N SER A 287 -8.32 18.75 -15.15
CA SER A 287 -8.01 18.96 -16.57
C SER A 287 -7.90 20.44 -16.95
N ILE A 288 -8.69 21.32 -16.31
CA ILE A 288 -8.63 22.76 -16.51
C ILE A 288 -7.36 23.35 -15.87
N LEU A 289 -6.98 22.86 -14.68
CA LEU A 289 -5.72 23.23 -14.03
C LEU A 289 -4.51 22.89 -14.91
N LEU A 290 -4.46 21.67 -15.45
CA LEU A 290 -3.39 21.25 -16.35
C LEU A 290 -3.35 22.09 -17.64
N TYR A 291 -4.52 22.46 -18.17
CA TYR A 291 -4.60 23.34 -19.34
C TYR A 291 -4.05 24.75 -19.06
N GLN A 292 -4.24 25.26 -17.83
CA GLN A 292 -3.77 26.59 -17.44
C GLN A 292 -2.34 26.60 -16.87
N TRP A 293 -1.68 25.44 -16.80
CA TRP A 293 -0.36 25.28 -16.19
C TRP A 293 0.70 26.19 -16.81
N LYS A 294 1.35 27.00 -15.98
CA LYS A 294 2.45 27.90 -16.37
C LYS A 294 3.63 27.66 -15.43
N LYS A 295 4.80 27.41 -16.04
CA LYS A 295 6.07 27.23 -15.30
C LYS A 295 6.44 28.45 -14.46
#